data_AF-A0A522SDV7-F1
#
_entry.id   AF-A0A522SDV7-F1
#
_cell.length_a   1.000
_cell.length_b   1.000
_cell.length_c   1.000
_cell.angle_alpha   90.00
_cell.angle_beta   90.00
_cell.angle_gamma   90.00
#
_symmetry.space_group_name_H-M   'P 1'
#
loop_
_entity.id
_entity.type
_entity.pdbx_description
1 polymer ?
#
loop_
_entity_poly.entity_id
_entity_poly.type
_entity_poly.pdbx_seq_one_letter_code
_entity_poly.pdbx_strand_id
1 'polypeptide(L)'
;MNEDLHAAINDDAERTAKLAAERAAEIAAMVAGAAKAIQAGKLDLENFSPSMQNAIKKYTARNLAVTPQQFHAKQHHELAKFFRELRARGFKVYRTTQRDHDYIFGSIPHIVDSGTRPAVKPMLREYAEQQGYPPEWAERVATKSQPKKMGRSLKTKQAHPVIRDLKEGHMFTQTHQAALKQATYSGIAELLFSGSQSAREKRAMNARMAALETELATVKAAAHRANTRLNIMDAGLDWKEKVRSILAMEPSISKRELARRVGKSESAVRKYWTALDQGHGIGATA
;
A
#
# COMPACT_ATOMS: atom_id res chain seq x y z
N MET A 1 -3.11 -19.68 90.91
CA MET A 1 -3.24 -21.08 90.45
C MET A 1 -4.33 -21.29 89.39
N ASN A 2 -5.39 -20.46 89.30
CA ASN A 2 -6.41 -20.59 88.24
C ASN A 2 -6.05 -19.89 86.91
N GLU A 3 -5.26 -18.81 86.93
CA GLU A 3 -4.93 -18.06 85.71
C GLU A 3 -3.98 -18.82 84.76
N ASP A 4 -2.99 -19.54 85.30
CA ASP A 4 -2.05 -20.35 84.51
C ASP A 4 -2.73 -21.54 83.80
N LEU A 5 -3.78 -22.10 84.40
CA LEU A 5 -4.53 -23.21 83.81
C LEU A 5 -5.42 -22.73 82.65
N HIS A 6 -6.02 -21.55 82.76
CA HIS A 6 -6.81 -20.94 81.68
C HIS A 6 -5.94 -20.49 80.50
N ALA A 7 -4.74 -19.97 80.76
CA ALA A 7 -3.78 -19.62 79.71
C ALA A 7 -3.32 -20.87 78.94
N ALA A 8 -3.00 -21.97 79.63
CA ALA A 8 -2.60 -23.22 79.00
C ALA A 8 -3.70 -23.87 78.14
N ILE A 9 -4.97 -23.78 78.57
CA ILE A 9 -6.12 -24.30 77.81
C ILE A 9 -6.38 -23.45 76.55
N ASN A 10 -6.25 -22.12 76.64
CA ASN A 10 -6.40 -21.25 75.48
C ASN A 10 -5.26 -21.44 74.46
N ASP A 11 -4.01 -21.61 74.92
CA ASP A 11 -2.87 -21.90 74.04
C ASP A 11 -3.02 -23.24 73.30
N ASP A 12 -3.58 -24.26 73.95
CA ASP A 12 -3.84 -25.57 73.32
C ASP A 12 -5.03 -25.51 72.34
N ALA A 13 -6.07 -24.72 72.66
CA ALA A 13 -7.19 -24.44 71.76
C ALA A 13 -6.74 -23.67 70.50
N GLU A 14 -5.84 -22.69 70.64
CA GLU A 14 -5.29 -21.96 69.50
C GLU A 14 -4.38 -22.84 68.63
N ARG A 15 -3.54 -23.69 69.24
CA ARG A 15 -2.69 -24.65 68.51
C ARG A 15 -3.52 -25.68 67.75
N THR A 16 -4.57 -26.22 68.37
CA THR A 16 -5.47 -27.18 67.70
C THR A 16 -6.28 -26.53 66.59
N ALA A 17 -6.75 -25.30 66.77
CA ALA A 17 -7.42 -24.53 65.71
C ALA A 17 -6.50 -24.24 64.52
N LYS A 18 -5.23 -23.89 64.77
CA LYS A 18 -4.24 -23.64 63.73
C LYS A 18 -3.89 -24.90 62.94
N LEU A 19 -3.67 -26.03 63.63
CA LEU A 19 -3.46 -27.33 62.99
C LEU A 19 -4.68 -27.80 62.18
N ALA A 20 -5.90 -27.53 62.66
CA ALA A 20 -7.12 -27.83 61.92
C ALA A 20 -7.25 -26.97 60.65
N ALA A 21 -6.87 -25.69 60.72
CA ALA A 21 -6.86 -24.79 59.57
C ALA A 21 -5.80 -25.20 58.51
N GLU A 22 -4.61 -25.60 58.94
CA GLU A 22 -3.55 -26.10 58.05
C GLU A 22 -4.00 -27.39 57.34
N ARG A 23 -4.56 -28.35 58.07
CA ARG A 23 -5.13 -29.58 57.48
C ARG A 23 -6.29 -29.27 56.52
N ALA A 24 -7.14 -28.30 56.84
CA ALA A 24 -8.23 -27.88 55.94
C ALA A 24 -7.70 -27.25 54.65
N ALA A 25 -6.62 -26.48 54.73
CA ALA A 25 -5.96 -25.88 53.56
C ALA A 25 -5.31 -26.95 52.66
N GLU A 26 -4.64 -27.95 53.25
CA GLU A 26 -4.06 -29.08 52.51
C GLU A 26 -5.12 -29.89 51.77
N ILE A 27 -6.23 -30.21 52.44
CA ILE A 27 -7.36 -30.92 51.84
C ILE A 27 -7.95 -30.09 50.68
N ALA A 28 -8.12 -28.78 50.86
CA ALA A 28 -8.61 -27.89 49.81
C ALA A 28 -7.68 -27.85 48.59
N ALA A 29 -6.35 -27.85 48.81
CA ALA A 29 -5.36 -27.90 47.74
C ALA A 29 -5.39 -29.24 46.98
N MET A 30 -5.52 -30.36 47.68
CA MET A 30 -5.70 -31.68 47.06
C MET A 30 -6.98 -31.76 46.22
N VAL A 31 -8.11 -31.29 46.77
CA VAL A 31 -9.40 -31.25 46.04
C VAL A 31 -9.29 -30.42 44.77
N ALA A 32 -8.65 -29.24 44.84
CA ALA A 32 -8.45 -28.38 43.69
C ALA A 32 -7.53 -29.01 42.62
N GLY A 33 -6.45 -29.67 43.04
CA GLY A 33 -5.53 -30.39 42.15
C GLY A 33 -6.21 -31.57 41.44
N ALA A 34 -6.94 -32.40 42.19
CA ALA A 34 -7.69 -33.52 41.65
C ALA A 34 -8.80 -33.06 40.68
N ALA A 35 -9.53 -32.00 41.03
CA ALA A 35 -10.55 -31.43 40.15
C ALA A 35 -9.97 -30.94 38.80
N LYS A 36 -8.81 -30.29 38.81
CA LYS A 36 -8.12 -29.85 37.57
C LYS A 36 -7.64 -31.04 36.73
N ALA A 37 -7.13 -32.09 37.37
CA ALA A 37 -6.67 -33.29 36.66
C ALA A 37 -7.83 -34.08 36.03
N ILE A 38 -8.98 -34.17 36.70
CA ILE A 38 -10.21 -34.77 36.16
C ILE A 38 -10.75 -33.93 34.98
N GLN A 39 -10.79 -32.59 35.10
CA GLN A 39 -11.20 -31.71 34.00
C GLN A 39 -10.29 -31.82 32.76
N ALA A 40 -8.99 -32.12 32.97
CA ALA A 40 -8.03 -32.37 31.90
C ALA A 40 -8.07 -33.80 31.34
N GLY A 41 -8.96 -34.67 31.84
CA GLY A 41 -9.11 -36.06 31.41
C GLY A 41 -7.96 -36.99 31.84
N LYS A 42 -7.21 -36.63 32.89
CA LYS A 42 -6.03 -37.39 33.36
C LYS A 42 -6.34 -38.37 34.49
N LEU A 43 -7.46 -38.21 35.19
CA LEU A 43 -7.89 -39.03 36.32
C LEU A 43 -9.39 -39.27 36.24
N ASP A 44 -9.83 -40.46 36.67
CA ASP A 44 -11.23 -40.79 36.85
C ASP A 44 -11.71 -40.49 38.27
N LEU A 45 -12.93 -39.97 38.38
CA LEU A 45 -13.55 -39.58 39.64
C LEU A 45 -13.82 -40.79 40.56
N GLU A 46 -14.00 -41.97 39.98
CA GLU A 46 -14.33 -43.21 40.71
C GLU A 46 -13.19 -43.74 41.59
N ASN A 47 -11.95 -43.31 41.31
CA ASN A 47 -10.76 -43.72 42.06
C ASN A 47 -10.61 -43.01 43.42
N PHE A 48 -11.50 -42.09 43.76
CA PHE A 48 -11.46 -41.31 44.99
C PHE A 48 -12.50 -41.80 46.00
N SER A 49 -12.25 -41.56 47.29
CA SER A 49 -13.22 -41.86 48.34
C SER A 49 -14.52 -41.05 48.17
N PRO A 50 -15.67 -41.53 48.66
CA PRO A 50 -16.97 -40.84 48.48
C PRO A 50 -16.99 -39.39 49.02
N SER A 51 -16.26 -39.10 50.11
CA SER A 51 -16.16 -37.74 50.65
C SER A 51 -15.36 -36.82 49.72
N MET A 52 -14.27 -37.33 49.15
CA MET A 52 -13.43 -36.60 48.20
C MET A 52 -14.16 -36.39 46.86
N GLN A 53 -14.91 -37.39 46.38
CA GLN A 53 -15.76 -37.24 45.20
C GLN A 53 -16.79 -36.11 45.38
N ASN A 54 -17.45 -36.04 46.54
CA ASN A 54 -18.40 -34.97 46.83
C ASN A 54 -17.73 -33.60 46.96
N ALA A 55 -16.54 -33.52 47.54
CA ALA A 55 -15.76 -32.28 47.63
C ALA A 55 -15.31 -31.80 46.24
N ILE A 56 -14.83 -32.71 45.39
CA ILE A 56 -14.45 -32.44 43.99
C ILE A 56 -15.68 -31.97 43.20
N LYS A 57 -16.81 -32.69 43.29
CA LYS A 57 -18.07 -32.29 42.62
C LYS A 57 -18.54 -30.89 43.05
N LYS A 58 -18.50 -30.58 44.35
CA LYS A 58 -18.81 -29.23 44.87
C LYS A 58 -17.84 -28.18 44.35
N TYR A 59 -16.54 -28.48 44.31
CA TYR A 59 -15.51 -27.58 43.80
C TYR A 59 -15.69 -27.30 42.30
N THR A 60 -15.92 -28.33 41.49
CA THR A 60 -16.16 -28.19 40.05
C THR A 60 -17.48 -27.47 39.75
N ALA A 61 -18.52 -27.69 40.56
CA ALA A 61 -19.79 -26.98 40.42
C ALA A 61 -19.67 -25.49 40.79
N ARG A 62 -18.83 -25.14 41.77
CA ARG A 62 -18.56 -23.74 42.15
C ARG A 62 -17.63 -23.02 41.16
N ASN A 63 -16.72 -23.74 40.50
CA ASN A 63 -15.76 -23.21 39.53
C ASN A 63 -16.20 -23.40 38.06
N LEU A 64 -17.52 -23.42 37.79
CA LEU A 64 -18.12 -23.44 36.45
C LEU A 64 -17.89 -22.16 35.61
N ALA A 65 -16.91 -21.32 35.97
CA ALA A 65 -16.43 -20.28 35.08
C ALA A 65 -15.59 -20.95 33.98
N VAL A 66 -16.26 -21.35 32.89
CA VAL A 66 -15.59 -21.77 31.65
C VAL A 66 -14.55 -20.72 31.33
N THR A 67 -13.28 -21.10 31.35
CA THR A 67 -12.21 -20.15 31.02
C THR A 67 -12.46 -19.64 29.60
N PRO A 68 -12.15 -18.37 29.26
CA PRO A 68 -12.36 -17.85 27.91
C PRO A 68 -11.74 -18.75 26.82
N GLN A 69 -10.61 -19.38 27.11
CA GLN A 69 -9.99 -20.38 26.23
C GLN A 69 -10.84 -21.63 26.02
N GLN A 70 -11.42 -22.22 27.08
CA GLN A 70 -12.31 -23.37 26.96
C GLN A 70 -13.62 -23.02 26.25
N PHE A 71 -14.13 -21.81 26.44
CA PHE A 71 -15.30 -21.30 25.73
C PHE A 71 -15.03 -21.20 24.23
N HIS A 72 -13.91 -20.57 23.83
CA HIS A 72 -13.52 -20.50 22.43
C HIS A 72 -13.20 -21.88 21.83
N ALA A 73 -12.55 -22.77 22.58
CA ALA A 73 -12.31 -24.14 22.12
C ALA A 73 -13.62 -24.89 21.86
N LYS A 74 -14.61 -24.76 22.75
CA LYS A 74 -15.95 -25.35 22.58
C LYS A 74 -16.67 -24.75 21.37
N GLN A 75 -16.65 -23.43 21.21
CA GLN A 75 -17.20 -22.76 20.02
C GLN A 75 -16.53 -23.23 18.71
N HIS A 76 -15.20 -23.39 18.71
CA HIS A 76 -14.47 -23.90 17.55
C HIS A 76 -14.86 -25.34 17.22
N HIS A 77 -15.05 -26.17 18.23
CA HIS A 77 -15.49 -27.55 18.05
C HIS A 77 -16.92 -27.64 17.49
N GLU A 78 -17.84 -26.84 18.02
CA GLU A 78 -19.23 -26.75 17.54
C GLU A 78 -19.29 -26.22 16.10
N LEU A 79 -18.52 -25.16 15.77
CA LEU A 79 -18.39 -24.66 14.40
C LEU A 79 -17.82 -25.72 13.46
N ALA A 80 -16.79 -26.45 13.88
CA ALA A 80 -16.19 -27.52 13.08
C ALA A 80 -17.20 -28.64 12.79
N LYS A 81 -18.01 -29.02 13.79
CA LYS A 81 -19.09 -29.99 13.63
C LYS A 81 -20.16 -29.49 12.66
N PHE A 82 -20.62 -28.24 12.84
CA PHE A 82 -21.58 -27.59 11.94
C PHE A 82 -21.10 -27.58 10.48
N PHE A 83 -19.83 -27.20 10.23
CA PHE A 83 -19.29 -27.21 8.87
C PHE A 83 -19.08 -28.61 8.31
N ARG A 84 -18.81 -29.62 9.15
CA ARG A 84 -18.76 -31.02 8.72
C ARG A 84 -20.14 -31.52 8.30
N GLU A 85 -21.18 -31.20 9.06
CA GLU A 85 -22.58 -31.52 8.74
C GLU A 85 -23.04 -30.80 7.45
N LEU A 86 -22.68 -29.53 7.28
CA LEU A 86 -22.95 -28.80 6.03
C LEU A 86 -22.27 -29.46 4.82
N ARG A 87 -21.01 -29.89 4.95
CA ARG A 87 -20.34 -30.63 3.86
C ARG A 87 -21.03 -31.95 3.56
N ALA A 88 -21.47 -32.69 4.58
CA ALA A 88 -22.21 -33.94 4.40
C ALA A 88 -23.55 -33.71 3.67
N ARG A 89 -24.17 -32.54 3.85
CA ARG A 89 -25.36 -32.09 3.10
C ARG A 89 -25.06 -31.54 1.70
N GLY A 90 -23.83 -31.67 1.21
CA GLY A 90 -23.44 -31.23 -0.14
C GLY A 90 -23.00 -29.77 -0.23
N PHE A 91 -22.81 -29.05 0.87
CA PHE A 91 -22.31 -27.68 0.83
C PHE A 91 -20.87 -27.62 0.31
N LYS A 92 -20.68 -27.00 -0.87
CA LYS A 92 -19.36 -26.81 -1.50
C LYS A 92 -18.72 -25.52 -1.01
N VAL A 93 -17.58 -25.65 -0.33
CA VAL A 93 -16.77 -24.50 0.10
C VAL A 93 -15.83 -24.09 -1.02
N TYR A 94 -16.16 -23.02 -1.74
CA TYR A 94 -15.29 -22.43 -2.76
C TYR A 94 -14.19 -21.58 -2.09
N ARG A 95 -13.12 -22.25 -1.64
CA ARG A 95 -11.93 -21.60 -1.06
C ARG A 95 -10.86 -21.41 -2.14
N THR A 96 -10.26 -20.24 -2.14
CA THR A 96 -9.05 -19.94 -2.89
C THR A 96 -7.85 -20.32 -2.01
N THR A 97 -6.88 -21.08 -2.52
CA THR A 97 -5.62 -21.37 -1.82
C THR A 97 -4.69 -20.14 -1.87
N GLN A 98 -3.51 -20.19 -1.24
CA GLN A 98 -2.52 -19.12 -1.42
C GLN A 98 -1.95 -19.13 -2.84
N ARG A 99 -1.69 -20.33 -3.40
CA ARG A 99 -1.21 -20.50 -4.77
C ARG A 99 -2.17 -19.88 -5.79
N ASP A 100 -3.47 -20.15 -5.66
CA ASP A 100 -4.49 -19.55 -6.53
C ASP A 100 -4.47 -18.02 -6.41
N HIS A 101 -4.38 -17.49 -5.18
CA HIS A 101 -4.34 -16.06 -4.96
C HIS A 101 -3.12 -15.42 -5.64
N ASP A 102 -1.94 -16.02 -5.48
CA ASP A 102 -0.70 -15.51 -6.06
C ASP A 102 -0.73 -15.55 -7.59
N TYR A 103 -1.34 -16.59 -8.19
CA TYR A 103 -1.57 -16.67 -9.63
C TYR A 103 -2.53 -15.59 -10.13
N ILE A 104 -3.71 -15.47 -9.50
CA ILE A 104 -4.75 -14.50 -9.89
C ILE A 104 -4.19 -13.08 -9.75
N PHE A 105 -3.61 -12.77 -8.59
CA PHE A 105 -3.02 -11.47 -8.33
C PHE A 105 -1.80 -11.20 -9.20
N GLY A 106 -1.03 -12.24 -9.60
CA GLY A 106 0.08 -12.09 -10.53
C GLY A 106 -0.38 -11.79 -11.96
N SER A 107 -1.49 -12.39 -12.40
CA SER A 107 -2.01 -12.26 -13.77
C SER A 107 -2.63 -10.88 -14.03
N ILE A 108 -3.34 -10.32 -13.04
CA ILE A 108 -4.02 -9.03 -13.19
C ILE A 108 -3.05 -7.89 -13.60
N PRO A 109 -1.93 -7.64 -12.89
CA PRO A 109 -0.96 -6.62 -13.27
C PRO A 109 -0.36 -6.84 -14.66
N HIS A 110 -0.13 -8.07 -15.10
CA HIS A 110 0.39 -8.35 -16.44
C HIS A 110 -0.60 -7.94 -17.54
N ILE A 111 -1.89 -8.22 -17.35
CA ILE A 111 -2.94 -7.80 -18.30
C ILE A 111 -3.11 -6.27 -18.30
N VAL A 112 -3.02 -5.63 -17.13
CA VAL A 112 -3.04 -4.16 -17.06
C VAL A 112 -1.83 -3.56 -17.77
N ASP A 113 -0.66 -4.17 -17.63
CA ASP A 113 0.57 -3.67 -18.23
C ASP A 113 0.50 -3.69 -19.76
N SER A 114 -0.11 -4.73 -20.34
CA SER A 114 -0.42 -4.82 -21.77
C SER A 114 -1.48 -3.82 -22.25
N GLY A 115 -2.00 -2.96 -21.36
CA GLY A 115 -2.96 -1.91 -21.68
C GLY A 115 -4.41 -2.39 -21.79
N THR A 116 -4.70 -3.64 -21.41
CA THR A 116 -6.04 -4.22 -21.52
C THR A 116 -6.74 -4.20 -20.16
N ARG A 117 -8.05 -3.89 -20.15
CA ARG A 117 -8.85 -4.01 -18.92
C ARG A 117 -8.99 -5.49 -18.55
N PRO A 118 -8.53 -5.93 -17.37
CA PRO A 118 -8.57 -7.36 -17.04
C PRO A 118 -10.00 -7.86 -16.86
N ALA A 119 -10.42 -8.78 -17.71
CA ALA A 119 -11.69 -9.48 -17.57
C ALA A 119 -11.52 -10.63 -16.54
N VAL A 120 -11.66 -10.29 -15.26
CA VAL A 120 -11.38 -11.22 -14.15
C VAL A 120 -12.21 -12.50 -14.21
N LYS A 121 -13.51 -12.41 -14.55
CA LYS A 121 -14.38 -13.59 -14.60
C LYS A 121 -13.94 -14.60 -15.68
N PRO A 122 -13.76 -14.23 -16.96
CA PRO A 122 -13.18 -15.12 -17.96
C PRO A 122 -11.83 -15.72 -17.56
N MET A 123 -10.91 -14.89 -17.05
CA MET A 123 -9.59 -15.34 -16.59
C MET A 123 -9.70 -16.40 -15.47
N LEU A 124 -10.63 -16.21 -14.53
CA LEU A 124 -10.88 -17.17 -13.47
C LEU A 124 -11.57 -18.45 -13.95
N ARG A 125 -12.40 -18.38 -15.00
CA ARG A 125 -13.03 -19.57 -15.60
C ARG A 125 -11.99 -20.46 -16.27
N GLU A 126 -11.09 -19.86 -17.06
CA GLU A 126 -9.99 -20.58 -17.71
C GLU A 126 -9.06 -21.22 -16.67
N TYR A 127 -8.68 -20.47 -15.62
CA TYR A 127 -7.90 -21.02 -14.51
C TYR A 127 -8.64 -22.13 -13.78
N ALA A 128 -9.95 -21.97 -13.56
CA ALA A 128 -10.76 -22.99 -12.90
C ALA A 128 -10.80 -24.29 -13.70
N GLU A 129 -10.96 -24.22 -15.02
CA GLU A 129 -10.94 -25.38 -15.91
C GLU A 129 -9.59 -26.11 -15.85
N GLN A 130 -8.48 -25.38 -15.92
CA GLN A 130 -7.13 -25.94 -15.83
C GLN A 130 -6.84 -26.64 -14.49
N GLN A 131 -7.43 -26.14 -13.39
CA GLN A 131 -7.26 -26.72 -12.06
C GLN A 131 -8.34 -27.77 -11.71
N GLY A 132 -9.27 -28.07 -12.62
CA GLY A 132 -10.38 -29.00 -12.36
C GLY A 132 -11.38 -28.47 -11.32
N TYR A 133 -11.49 -27.14 -11.16
CA TYR A 133 -12.50 -26.53 -10.31
C TYR A 133 -13.86 -26.50 -11.00
N PRO A 134 -14.96 -26.57 -10.22
CA PRO A 134 -16.31 -26.43 -10.75
C PRO A 134 -16.55 -25.03 -11.37
N PRO A 135 -17.43 -24.92 -12.39
CA PRO A 135 -17.64 -23.68 -13.15
C PRO A 135 -18.14 -22.51 -12.28
N GLU A 136 -18.88 -22.80 -11.21
CA GLU A 136 -19.34 -21.81 -10.24
C GLU A 136 -18.20 -21.17 -9.42
N TRP A 137 -17.03 -21.82 -9.34
CA TRP A 137 -15.91 -21.34 -8.56
C TRP A 137 -15.47 -19.95 -9.02
N ALA A 138 -15.38 -19.73 -10.33
CA ALA A 138 -14.92 -18.46 -10.90
C ALA A 138 -15.83 -17.28 -10.51
N GLU A 139 -17.16 -17.45 -10.62
CA GLU A 139 -18.14 -16.42 -10.23
C GLU A 139 -18.08 -16.12 -8.73
N ARG A 140 -17.93 -17.16 -7.90
CA ARG A 140 -17.85 -17.03 -6.44
C ARG A 140 -16.52 -16.44 -5.96
N VAL A 141 -15.43 -16.69 -6.67
CA VAL A 141 -14.10 -16.19 -6.31
C VAL A 141 -13.90 -14.76 -6.78
N ALA A 142 -14.42 -14.38 -7.96
CA ALA A 142 -14.31 -13.02 -8.50
C ALA A 142 -14.80 -11.93 -7.52
N THR A 143 -15.84 -12.24 -6.75
CA THR A 143 -16.49 -11.32 -5.80
C THR A 143 -15.96 -11.44 -4.36
N LYS A 144 -14.97 -12.31 -4.10
CA LYS A 144 -14.38 -12.44 -2.77
C LYS A 144 -13.20 -11.50 -2.57
N SER A 145 -13.12 -10.90 -1.39
CA SER A 145 -11.94 -10.19 -0.91
C SER A 145 -10.98 -11.16 -0.19
N GLN A 146 -9.68 -10.87 -0.26
CA GLN A 146 -8.62 -11.69 0.35
C GLN A 146 -7.62 -10.82 1.14
N PRO A 147 -8.06 -10.07 2.17
CA PRO A 147 -7.25 -9.06 2.84
C PRO A 147 -5.97 -9.62 3.47
N LYS A 148 -6.06 -10.82 4.06
CA LYS A 148 -4.91 -11.47 4.71
C LYS A 148 -3.80 -11.86 3.72
N LYS A 149 -4.18 -12.27 2.50
CA LYS A 149 -3.24 -12.73 1.48
C LYS A 149 -2.64 -11.58 0.67
N MET A 150 -3.45 -10.54 0.44
CA MET A 150 -3.07 -9.38 -0.36
C MET A 150 -1.79 -8.70 0.13
N GLY A 151 -1.61 -8.58 1.45
CA GLY A 151 -0.44 -7.91 2.02
C GLY A 151 0.90 -8.54 1.62
N ARG A 152 0.94 -9.88 1.47
CA ARG A 152 2.13 -10.59 1.00
C ARG A 152 2.34 -10.38 -0.49
N SER A 153 1.30 -10.57 -1.29
CA SER A 153 1.35 -10.46 -2.75
C SER A 153 1.75 -9.06 -3.23
N LEU A 154 1.24 -8.00 -2.57
CA LEU A 154 1.63 -6.62 -2.83
C LEU A 154 3.12 -6.36 -2.57
N LYS A 155 3.68 -6.94 -1.51
CA LYS A 155 5.12 -6.83 -1.22
C LYS A 155 5.95 -7.56 -2.27
N THR A 156 5.54 -8.77 -2.66
CA THR A 156 6.26 -9.57 -3.66
C THR A 156 6.23 -8.92 -5.04
N LYS A 157 5.13 -8.27 -5.43
CA LYS A 157 4.96 -7.61 -6.73
C LYS A 157 5.32 -6.12 -6.71
N GLN A 158 6.05 -5.66 -5.69
CA GLN A 158 6.39 -4.26 -5.51
C GLN A 158 7.18 -3.65 -6.68
N ALA A 159 7.98 -4.47 -7.38
CA ALA A 159 8.78 -4.06 -8.53
C ALA A 159 8.02 -4.11 -9.87
N HIS A 160 6.76 -4.57 -9.88
CA HIS A 160 5.99 -4.67 -11.12
C HIS A 160 5.69 -3.27 -11.70
N PRO A 161 5.82 -3.04 -13.03
CA PRO A 161 5.63 -1.73 -13.65
C PRO A 161 4.33 -1.02 -13.26
N VAL A 162 3.20 -1.71 -13.32
CA VAL A 162 1.88 -1.20 -12.89
C VAL A 162 1.87 -0.74 -11.42
N ILE A 163 2.50 -1.50 -10.51
CA ILE A 163 2.56 -1.14 -9.09
C ILE A 163 3.51 0.04 -8.87
N ARG A 164 4.60 0.12 -9.64
CA ARG A 164 5.52 1.26 -9.64
C ARG A 164 4.85 2.53 -10.15
N ASP A 165 4.12 2.46 -11.26
CA ASP A 165 3.35 3.57 -11.84
C ASP A 165 2.37 4.15 -10.83
N LEU A 166 1.64 3.30 -10.11
CA LEU A 166 0.71 3.72 -9.07
C LEU A 166 1.42 4.42 -7.91
N LYS A 167 2.62 3.98 -7.54
CA LYS A 167 3.42 4.62 -6.48
C LYS A 167 3.94 5.99 -6.91
N GLU A 168 4.53 6.07 -8.09
CA GLU A 168 5.04 7.32 -8.67
C GLU A 168 3.91 8.33 -8.92
N GLY A 169 2.72 7.86 -9.28
CA GLY A 169 1.52 8.68 -9.43
C GLY A 169 0.86 9.14 -8.13
N HIS A 170 1.43 8.83 -6.95
CA HIS A 170 0.82 9.03 -5.62
C HIS A 170 -0.54 8.33 -5.44
N MET A 171 -0.86 7.34 -6.28
CA MET A 171 -2.10 6.55 -6.26
C MET A 171 -1.97 5.27 -5.42
N PHE A 172 -0.93 5.20 -4.57
CA PHE A 172 -0.60 4.06 -3.73
C PHE A 172 -0.38 4.44 -2.25
N THR A 173 -1.14 5.44 -1.78
CA THR A 173 -1.12 5.88 -0.37
C THR A 173 -1.68 4.82 0.58
N GLN A 174 -1.60 5.05 1.90
CA GLN A 174 -2.14 4.15 2.91
C GLN A 174 -3.63 3.82 2.69
N THR A 175 -4.43 4.80 2.27
CA THR A 175 -5.85 4.64 1.93
C THR A 175 -6.05 3.71 0.73
N HIS A 176 -5.27 3.90 -0.34
CA HIS A 176 -5.34 3.04 -1.54
C HIS A 176 -4.88 1.62 -1.26
N GLN A 177 -3.85 1.44 -0.43
CA GLN A 177 -3.41 0.12 0.02
C GLN A 177 -4.46 -0.57 0.89
N ALA A 178 -5.18 0.17 1.74
CA ALA A 178 -6.31 -0.36 2.50
C ALA A 178 -7.46 -0.78 1.57
N ALA A 179 -7.79 0.04 0.56
CA ALA A 179 -8.79 -0.28 -0.45
C ALA A 179 -8.42 -1.54 -1.25
N LEU A 180 -7.16 -1.67 -1.71
CA LEU A 180 -6.69 -2.86 -2.41
C LEU A 180 -6.75 -4.14 -1.56
N LYS A 181 -6.50 -4.03 -0.25
CA LYS A 181 -6.63 -5.18 0.68
C LYS A 181 -8.08 -5.63 0.83
N GLN A 182 -9.03 -4.69 0.81
CA GLN A 182 -10.45 -5.00 0.99
C GLN A 182 -11.18 -5.29 -0.32
N ALA A 183 -10.61 -4.91 -1.46
CA ALA A 183 -11.20 -5.10 -2.77
C ALA A 183 -11.33 -6.58 -3.15
N THR A 184 -12.35 -6.85 -3.97
CA THR A 184 -12.53 -8.13 -4.66
C THR A 184 -11.53 -8.24 -5.82
N TYR A 185 -11.35 -9.43 -6.42
CA TYR A 185 -10.45 -9.55 -7.58
C TYR A 185 -10.87 -8.65 -8.74
N SER A 186 -12.18 -8.51 -9.00
CA SER A 186 -12.69 -7.55 -9.98
C SER A 186 -12.36 -6.10 -9.59
N GLY A 187 -12.55 -5.73 -8.33
CA GLY A 187 -12.21 -4.38 -7.85
C GLY A 187 -10.71 -4.09 -7.91
N ILE A 188 -9.86 -5.09 -7.65
CA ILE A 188 -8.40 -4.97 -7.80
C ILE A 188 -8.04 -4.72 -9.26
N ALA A 189 -8.60 -5.48 -10.19
CA ALA A 189 -8.36 -5.27 -11.62
C ALA A 189 -8.78 -3.87 -12.06
N GLU A 190 -9.93 -3.39 -11.60
CA GLU A 190 -10.41 -2.03 -11.91
C GLU A 190 -9.52 -0.95 -11.31
N LEU A 191 -9.15 -1.05 -10.04
CA LEU A 191 -8.29 -0.08 -9.36
C LEU A 191 -6.90 -0.02 -9.99
N LEU A 192 -6.31 -1.17 -10.31
CA LEU A 192 -4.99 -1.23 -10.94
C LEU A 192 -5.04 -0.70 -12.38
N PHE A 193 -6.10 -1.02 -13.13
CA PHE A 193 -6.27 -0.53 -14.50
C PHE A 193 -6.50 0.98 -14.54
N SER A 194 -7.48 1.49 -13.78
CA SER A 194 -7.79 2.92 -13.76
C SER A 194 -6.59 3.73 -13.27
N GLY A 195 -5.94 3.29 -12.19
CA GLY A 195 -4.80 4.02 -11.67
C GLY A 195 -3.56 3.95 -12.57
N SER A 196 -3.33 2.85 -13.28
CA SER A 196 -2.26 2.77 -14.29
C SER A 196 -2.54 3.66 -15.49
N GLN A 197 -3.79 3.69 -15.99
CA GLN A 197 -4.20 4.59 -17.08
C GLN A 197 -4.01 6.06 -16.68
N SER A 198 -4.53 6.47 -15.52
CA SER A 198 -4.36 7.84 -15.03
C SER A 198 -2.88 8.22 -14.86
N ALA A 199 -2.03 7.30 -14.38
CA ALA A 199 -0.59 7.55 -14.28
C ALA A 199 0.07 7.73 -15.65
N ARG A 200 -0.27 6.90 -16.63
CA ARG A 200 0.22 6.99 -18.02
C ARG A 200 -0.24 8.28 -18.70
N GLU A 201 -1.51 8.65 -18.55
CA GLU A 201 -2.08 9.89 -19.06
C GLU A 201 -1.41 11.12 -18.46
N LYS A 202 -1.19 11.12 -17.13
CA LYS A 202 -0.46 12.20 -16.45
C LYS A 202 0.96 12.34 -16.98
N ARG A 203 1.68 11.23 -17.20
CA ARG A 203 3.03 11.26 -17.80
C ARG A 203 3.00 11.82 -19.22
N ALA A 204 2.05 11.40 -20.04
CA ALA A 204 1.87 11.92 -21.39
C ALA A 204 1.52 13.42 -21.40
N MET A 205 0.65 13.87 -20.49
CA MET A 205 0.31 15.29 -20.34
C MET A 205 1.51 16.12 -19.92
N ASN A 206 2.29 15.65 -18.93
CA ASN A 206 3.51 16.34 -18.49
C ASN A 206 4.54 16.45 -19.63
N ALA A 207 4.69 15.41 -20.45
CA ALA A 207 5.57 15.45 -21.61
C ALA A 207 5.09 16.47 -22.66
N ARG A 208 3.77 16.56 -22.90
CA ARG A 208 3.17 17.58 -23.79
C ARG A 208 3.36 18.99 -23.24
N MET A 209 3.17 19.18 -21.93
CA MET A 209 3.40 20.47 -21.27
C MET A 209 4.86 20.90 -21.41
N ALA A 210 5.81 20.00 -21.14
CA ALA A 210 7.23 20.28 -21.32
C ALA A 210 7.58 20.64 -22.77
N ALA A 211 7.01 19.93 -23.76
CA ALA A 211 7.18 20.27 -25.17
C ALA A 211 6.62 21.67 -25.49
N LEU A 212 5.40 21.99 -25.03
CA LEU A 212 4.80 23.31 -25.22
C LEU A 212 5.59 24.42 -24.52
N GLU A 213 6.17 24.17 -23.34
CA GLU A 213 7.05 25.12 -22.65
C GLU A 213 8.31 25.42 -23.47
N THR A 214 8.90 24.39 -24.11
CA THR A 214 10.05 24.59 -25.00
C THR A 214 9.67 25.39 -26.25
N GLU A 215 8.54 25.08 -26.90
CA GLU A 215 8.05 25.83 -28.05
C GLU A 215 7.77 27.29 -27.67
N LEU A 216 7.11 27.51 -26.53
CA LEU A 216 6.82 28.85 -26.02
C LEU A 216 8.09 29.64 -25.74
N ALA A 217 9.15 29.02 -25.20
CA ALA A 217 10.44 29.66 -25.03
C ALA A 217 11.07 30.08 -26.37
N THR A 218 10.99 29.22 -27.40
CA THR A 218 11.50 29.56 -28.74
C THR A 218 10.72 30.71 -29.39
N VAL A 219 9.38 30.70 -29.27
CA VAL A 219 8.51 31.75 -29.80
C VAL A 219 8.72 33.06 -29.06
N LYS A 220 8.85 33.04 -27.72
CA LYS A 220 9.19 34.24 -26.94
C LYS A 220 10.54 34.83 -27.34
N ALA A 221 11.56 33.99 -27.57
CA ALA A 221 12.86 34.46 -28.05
C ALA A 221 12.75 35.10 -29.44
N ALA A 222 11.98 34.51 -30.35
CA ALA A 222 11.73 35.08 -31.68
C ALA A 222 10.96 36.40 -31.61
N ALA A 223 9.90 36.47 -30.79
CA ALA A 223 9.11 37.67 -30.57
C ALA A 223 9.95 38.79 -29.94
N HIS A 224 10.82 38.48 -28.97
CA HIS A 224 11.72 39.46 -28.38
C HIS A 224 12.67 40.04 -29.42
N ARG A 225 13.29 39.21 -30.27
CA ARG A 225 14.13 39.68 -31.39
C ARG A 225 13.35 40.58 -32.35
N ALA A 226 12.12 40.19 -32.72
CA ALA A 226 11.27 40.99 -33.59
C ALA A 226 10.88 42.33 -32.97
N ASN A 227 10.55 42.36 -31.67
CA ASN A 227 10.19 43.58 -30.97
C ASN A 227 11.37 44.53 -30.80
N THR A 228 12.56 44.01 -30.47
CA THR A 228 13.79 44.82 -30.45
C THR A 228 14.11 45.39 -31.83
N ARG A 229 13.87 44.62 -32.91
CA ARG A 229 14.01 45.11 -34.28
C ARG A 229 13.05 46.26 -34.59
N LEU A 230 11.78 46.16 -34.20
CA LEU A 230 10.80 47.24 -34.38
C LEU A 230 11.21 48.49 -33.60
N ASN A 231 11.59 48.34 -32.32
CA ASN A 231 12.09 49.45 -31.50
C ASN A 231 13.28 50.18 -32.16
N ILE A 232 14.24 49.47 -32.77
CA ILE A 232 15.36 50.12 -33.48
C ILE A 232 14.90 50.88 -34.72
N MET A 233 13.88 50.38 -35.44
CA MET A 233 13.31 51.08 -36.60
C MET A 233 12.60 52.36 -36.18
N ASP A 234 11.82 52.31 -35.10
CA ASP A 234 10.92 53.37 -34.66
C ASP A 234 11.58 54.40 -33.72
N ALA A 235 12.69 54.07 -33.05
CA ALA A 235 13.32 54.92 -32.02
C ALA A 235 14.01 56.21 -32.54
N GLY A 236 13.86 56.60 -33.81
CA GLY A 236 14.45 57.85 -34.33
C GLY A 236 15.99 57.94 -34.26
N LEU A 237 16.68 56.84 -33.94
CA LEU A 237 18.13 56.76 -33.76
C LEU A 237 18.90 57.17 -35.03
N ASP A 238 20.09 57.74 -34.86
CA ASP A 238 20.99 57.99 -35.99
C ASP A 238 21.28 56.67 -36.73
N TRP A 239 21.39 56.74 -38.05
CA TRP A 239 21.49 55.56 -38.90
C TRP A 239 22.73 54.71 -38.56
N LYS A 240 23.80 55.33 -38.04
CA LYS A 240 25.01 54.64 -37.55
C LYS A 240 24.78 53.85 -36.26
N GLU A 241 23.92 54.35 -35.37
CA GLU A 241 23.51 53.65 -34.14
C GLU A 241 22.56 52.51 -34.46
N LYS A 242 21.64 52.71 -35.42
CA LYS A 242 20.81 51.62 -35.98
C LYS A 242 21.67 50.48 -36.55
N VAL A 243 22.76 50.80 -37.27
CA VAL A 243 23.72 49.81 -37.76
C VAL A 243 24.37 49.03 -36.61
N ARG A 244 24.87 49.70 -35.58
CA ARG A 244 25.50 49.04 -34.41
C ARG A 244 24.52 48.12 -33.68
N SER A 245 23.29 48.59 -33.45
CA SER A 245 22.25 47.80 -32.77
C SER A 245 21.81 46.58 -33.59
N ILE A 246 21.67 46.71 -34.92
CA ILE A 246 21.31 45.56 -35.77
C ILE A 246 22.46 44.54 -35.84
N LEU A 247 23.72 44.98 -35.95
CA LEU A 247 24.88 44.09 -35.96
C LEU A 247 25.05 43.31 -34.65
N ALA A 248 24.75 43.94 -33.50
CA ALA A 248 24.78 43.27 -32.21
C ALA A 248 23.72 42.16 -32.08
N MET A 249 22.58 42.29 -32.76
CA MET A 249 21.49 41.29 -32.75
C MET A 249 21.62 40.22 -33.84
N GLU A 250 22.08 40.61 -35.03
CA GLU A 250 22.22 39.74 -36.21
C GLU A 250 23.64 39.88 -36.79
N PRO A 251 24.68 39.27 -36.17
CA PRO A 251 26.07 39.42 -36.61
C PRO A 251 26.33 38.91 -38.04
N SER A 252 25.49 37.99 -38.52
CA SER A 252 25.56 37.39 -39.85
C SER A 252 24.69 38.09 -40.91
N ILE A 253 24.13 39.25 -40.61
CA ILE A 253 23.30 40.00 -41.57
C ILE A 253 24.12 40.43 -42.79
N SER A 254 23.55 40.31 -44.01
CA SER A 254 24.24 40.78 -45.21
C SER A 254 24.30 42.31 -45.26
N LYS A 255 25.41 42.86 -45.79
CA LYS A 255 25.62 44.32 -45.95
C LYS A 255 24.51 44.99 -46.75
N ARG A 256 23.98 44.31 -47.76
CA ARG A 256 22.85 44.76 -48.59
C ARG A 256 21.54 44.84 -47.80
N GLU A 257 21.25 43.82 -46.99
CA GLU A 257 20.03 43.81 -46.16
C GLU A 257 20.12 44.84 -45.03
N LEU A 258 21.29 45.03 -44.44
CA LEU A 258 21.54 46.10 -43.46
C LEU A 258 21.29 47.50 -44.05
N ALA A 259 21.78 47.76 -45.27
CA ALA A 259 21.57 49.02 -45.98
C ALA A 259 20.08 49.31 -46.25
N ARG A 260 19.33 48.28 -46.67
CA ARG A 260 17.88 48.36 -46.86
C ARG A 260 17.14 48.72 -45.58
N ARG A 261 17.51 48.09 -44.45
CA ARG A 261 16.85 48.30 -43.14
C ARG A 261 17.12 49.67 -42.53
N VAL A 262 18.27 50.26 -42.81
CA VAL A 262 18.69 51.56 -42.27
C VAL A 262 18.31 52.73 -43.20
N GLY A 263 17.87 52.44 -44.43
CA GLY A 263 17.44 53.46 -45.40
C GLY A 263 18.62 54.24 -45.99
N LYS A 264 19.79 53.61 -46.13
CA LYS A 264 21.01 54.21 -46.69
C LYS A 264 21.56 53.37 -47.84
N SER A 265 22.42 53.95 -48.67
CA SER A 265 23.06 53.21 -49.76
C SER A 265 24.03 52.16 -49.22
N GLU A 266 24.16 51.04 -49.93
CA GLU A 266 25.07 49.96 -49.54
C GLU A 266 26.52 50.46 -49.39
N SER A 267 26.95 51.40 -50.24
CA SER A 267 28.28 52.01 -50.16
C SER A 267 28.52 52.76 -48.85
N ALA A 268 27.53 53.54 -48.38
CA ALA A 268 27.63 54.28 -47.12
C ALA A 268 27.69 53.34 -45.90
N VAL A 269 26.88 52.28 -45.90
CA VAL A 269 26.89 51.26 -44.85
C VAL A 269 28.17 50.44 -44.88
N ARG A 270 28.68 50.07 -46.06
CA ARG A 270 29.93 49.34 -46.22
C ARG A 270 31.11 50.13 -45.67
N LYS A 271 31.23 51.42 -46.00
CA LYS A 271 32.29 52.30 -45.47
C LYS A 271 32.27 52.38 -43.94
N TYR A 272 31.07 52.52 -43.36
CA TYR A 272 30.92 52.59 -41.91
C TYR A 272 31.20 51.25 -41.22
N TRP A 273 30.75 50.14 -41.80
CA TRP A 273 31.06 48.80 -41.30
C TRP A 273 32.56 48.53 -41.33
N THR A 274 33.25 48.79 -42.45
CA THR A 274 34.70 48.60 -42.51
C THR A 274 35.45 49.49 -41.51
N ALA A 275 34.94 50.69 -41.23
CA ALA A 275 35.51 51.56 -40.20
C ALA A 275 35.26 51.04 -38.77
N LEU A 276 34.13 50.37 -38.51
CA LEU A 276 33.85 49.68 -37.24
C LEU A 276 34.78 48.48 -37.04
N ASP A 277 34.96 47.64 -38.07
CA ASP A 277 35.87 46.49 -38.02
C ASP A 277 37.33 46.93 -37.82
N GLN A 278 37.75 48.03 -38.44
CA GLN A 278 39.08 48.61 -38.27
C GLN A 278 39.26 49.34 -36.92
N GLY A 279 38.19 49.88 -36.35
CA GLY A 279 38.18 50.57 -35.06
C GLY A 279 38.20 49.66 -33.83
N HIS A 280 37.87 48.38 -33.96
CA HIS A 280 37.99 47.36 -32.91
C HIS A 280 39.27 46.50 -33.01
N GLY A 281 40.16 46.82 -33.96
CA GLY A 281 41.47 46.19 -34.13
C GLY A 281 42.59 46.71 -33.22
N ILE A 282 42.28 47.20 -32.02
CA ILE A 282 43.27 47.43 -30.94
C ILE A 282 42.73 46.73 -29.68
N GLY A 283 43.01 45.43 -29.58
CA GLY A 283 42.54 44.62 -28.45
C GLY A 283 42.56 43.10 -28.67
N ALA A 284 43.20 42.59 -29.72
CA ALA A 284 43.58 41.18 -29.79
C ALA A 284 45.04 41.04 -29.32
N THR A 285 45.24 40.99 -28.01
CA THR A 285 46.47 40.44 -27.43
C THR A 285 46.37 38.93 -27.37
N ALA A 286 47.48 38.30 -27.76
CA ALA A 286 47.83 36.89 -27.55
C ALA A 286 47.68 36.44 -26.10
#